data_AF-A0A9D8G9W4-F1
#
_entry.id   AF-A0A9D8G9W4-F1
#
_cell.length_a   1.000
_cell.length_b   1.000
_cell.length_c   1.000
_cell.angle_alpha   90.00
_cell.angle_beta   90.00
_cell.angle_gamma   90.00
#
_symmetry.space_group_name_H-M   'P 1'
#
loop_
_entity.id
_entity.type
_entity.pdbx_description
1 polymer ?
#
loop_
_entity_poly.entity_id
_entity_poly.type
_entity_poly.pdbx_seq_one_letter_code
_entity_poly.pdbx_strand_id
1 'polypeptide(L)' 'MQEAGSGTKEIEVFLRRYDPERDAKPRWQRYVLMAEHGMTVLDGLHKIKETQDATLAFRYSCRMG' A
#
# COMPACT_ATOMS: atom_id res chain seq x y z
N MET A 1 -21.58 10.18 -22.04
CA MET A 1 -20.64 10.83 -21.09
C MET A 1 -21.35 10.78 -19.74
N GLN A 2 -20.98 9.84 -18.87
CA GLN A 2 -21.46 9.64 -17.49
C GLN A 2 -20.25 9.00 -16.79
N GLU A 3 -19.43 9.72 -16.03
CA GLU A 3 -19.63 10.30 -14.68
C GLU A 3 -19.03 9.39 -13.59
N ALA A 4 -18.56 10.03 -12.53
CA ALA A 4 -17.53 9.59 -11.59
C ALA A 4 -17.76 8.22 -10.93
N GLY A 5 -16.62 7.60 -10.57
CA GLY A 5 -16.53 6.26 -10.03
C GLY A 5 -17.14 6.05 -8.65
N SER A 6 -17.55 4.81 -8.40
CA SER A 6 -17.78 4.25 -7.07
C SER A 6 -17.72 2.73 -7.17
N GLY A 7 -16.51 2.24 -7.40
CA GLY A 7 -16.20 0.81 -7.34
C GLY A 7 -15.04 0.61 -6.38
N THR A 8 -15.23 0.94 -5.10
CA THR A 8 -14.22 0.71 -4.07
C THR A 8 -13.99 -0.78 -3.96
N LYS A 9 -12.81 -1.23 -4.39
CA LYS A 9 -12.40 -2.63 -4.35
C LYS A 9 -11.57 -2.81 -3.09
N GLU A 10 -12.01 -3.72 -2.23
CA GLU A 10 -11.16 -4.20 -1.15
C GLU A 10 -10.02 -5.02 -1.78
N ILE A 11 -8.78 -4.58 -1.56
CA ILE A 11 -7.60 -5.29 -2.00
C ILE A 11 -6.73 -5.64 -0.79
N GLU A 12 -6.17 -6.83 -0.83
CA GLU A 12 -5.25 -7.33 0.17
C GLU A 12 -3.81 -7.15 -0.33
N VAL A 13 -3.01 -6.42 0.43
CA VAL A 13 -1.61 -6.16 0.13
C VAL A 13 -0.74 -6.89 1.14
N PHE A 14 0.12 -7.76 0.62
CA PHE A 14 1.11 -8.49 1.41
C PHE A 14 2.44 -7.76 1.33
N LEU A 15 2.82 -7.12 2.45
CA LEU A 15 4.05 -6.36 2.58
C LEU A 15 5.09 -7.17 3.33
N ARG A 16 6.26 -7.33 2.72
CA ARG A 16 7.40 -8.01 3.35
C ARG A 16 8.21 -6.99 4.14
N ARG A 17 8.04 -7.00 5.47
CA ARG A 17 8.82 -6.16 6.39
C ARG A 17 10.10 -6.88 6.79
N TYR A 18 11.19 -6.13 6.84
CA TYR A 18 12.48 -6.62 7.32
C TYR A 18 13.08 -5.55 8.21
N ASP A 19 13.18 -5.86 9.51
CA ASP A 19 13.79 -5.00 10.50
C ASP A 19 15.11 -5.66 10.95
N PRO A 20 16.28 -5.22 10.46
CA PRO A 20 17.55 -5.86 10.78
C PRO A 20 17.91 -5.82 12.27
N GLU A 21 17.32 -4.89 13.03
CA GLU A 21 17.52 -4.74 14.48
C GLU A 21 16.56 -5.58 15.33
N ARG A 22 15.40 -5.98 14.78
CA ARG A 22 14.33 -6.64 15.55
C ARG A 22 13.96 -8.03 15.04
N ASP A 23 14.20 -8.31 13.76
CA ASP A 23 13.79 -9.53 13.09
C ASP A 23 14.95 -10.16 12.31
N ALA A 24 15.31 -11.39 12.68
CA ALA A 24 16.32 -12.18 11.97
C ALA A 24 15.86 -12.66 10.58
N LYS A 25 14.56 -12.55 10.27
CA LYS A 25 13.96 -12.98 8.99
C LYS A 25 12.90 -11.99 8.52
N PRO A 26 12.75 -11.79 7.20
CA PRO A 26 11.67 -10.97 6.66
C PRO A 26 10.30 -11.55 7.05
N ARG A 27 9.44 -10.73 7.64
CA ARG A 27 8.06 -11.08 8.01
C ARG A 27 7.08 -10.60 6.96
N TRP A 28 6.06 -11.40 6.67
CA TRP A 28 4.95 -11.00 5.84
C TRP A 28 3.88 -10.35 6.69
N GLN A 29 3.45 -9.16 6.30
CA GLN A 29 2.36 -8.46 6.95
C GLN A 29 1.27 -8.18 5.95
N ARG A 30 0.05 -8.62 6.28
CA ARG A 30 -1.13 -8.46 5.44
C ARG A 30 -1.85 -7.19 5.84
N TYR A 31 -2.12 -6.34 4.85
CA TYR A 31 -2.87 -5.10 5.02
C TYR A 31 -4.05 -5.11 4.05
N VAL A 32 -5.22 -4.72 4.55
CA VAL A 32 -6.42 -4.58 3.73
C VAL A 32 -6.62 -3.11 3.44
N LEU A 33 -6.87 -2.75 2.18
CA LEU A 33 -7.17 -1.37 1.81
C LEU A 33 -8.31 -1.29 0.80
N MET A 34 -9.00 -0.16 0.84
CA MET A 34 -10.07 0.18 -0.08
C MET A 34 -9.49 1.00 -1.24
N ALA A 35 -9.29 0.34 -2.38
CA ALA A 35 -8.78 0.94 -3.61
C ALA A 35 -9.93 1.46 -4.48
N GLU A 36 -9.80 2.68 -4.98
CA GLU A 36 -10.80 3.29 -5.87
C GLU A 36 -10.40 3.14 -7.34
N HIS A 37 -11.36 3.27 -8.25
CA HIS A 37 -11.10 3.16 -9.69
C HIS A 37 -10.20 4.31 -10.17
N GLY A 38 -8.97 3.99 -10.60
CA GLY A 38 -7.93 4.96 -10.96
C GLY A 38 -6.85 5.15 -9.91
N MET A 39 -6.99 4.52 -8.74
CA MET A 39 -5.97 4.50 -7.70
C MET A 39 -4.82 3.57 -8.09
N THR A 40 -3.57 4.04 -7.93
CA THR A 40 -2.40 3.20 -8.22
C THR A 40 -2.03 2.36 -7.00
N VAL A 41 -1.21 1.32 -7.21
CA VAL A 41 -0.63 0.54 -6.11
C VAL A 41 0.17 1.44 -5.15
N LEU A 42 0.79 2.50 -5.67
CA LEU A 42 1.51 3.49 -4.85
C LEU A 42 0.58 4.27 -3.93
N ASP A 43 -0.56 4.74 -4.46
CA ASP A 43 -1.58 5.41 -3.64
C ASP A 43 -2.11 4.47 -2.55
N GLY A 44 -2.31 3.19 -2.87
CA GLY A 44 -2.71 2.18 -1.88
C GLY A 44 -1.65 1.98 -0.78
N LEU A 45 -0.37 1.96 -1.15
CA LEU A 45 0.75 1.87 -0.20
C LEU A 45 0.87 3.13 0.68
N HIS A 46 0.67 4.32 0.12
CA HIS A 46 0.58 5.56 0.91
C HIS A 46 -0.58 5.50 1.90
N LYS A 47 -1.77 5.05 1.46
CA LYS A 47 -2.94 4.93 2.34
C LYS A 47 -2.72 3.94 3.48
N ILE A 48 -2.07 2.81 3.24
CA ILE A 48 -1.65 1.88 4.32
C ILE A 48 -0.69 2.59 5.29
N LYS A 49 0.30 3.32 4.77
CA LYS A 49 1.28 4.03 5.59
C LYS A 49 0.63 5.12 6.44
N GLU A 50 -0.35 5.83 5.91
CA GLU A 50 -1.05 6.91 6.64
C GLU A 50 -2.10 6.38 7.62
N THR A 51 -2.82 5.31 7.27
CA THR A 51 -3.99 4.85 8.04
C THR A 51 -3.65 3.72 9.01
N GLN A 52 -2.77 2.79 8.63
CA GLN A 52 -2.50 1.57 9.40
C GLN A 52 -1.11 1.55 10.03
N ASP A 53 -0.06 1.90 9.27
CA ASP A 53 1.31 1.64 9.73
C ASP A 53 2.33 2.63 9.14
N ALA A 54 2.53 3.74 9.85
CA ALA A 54 3.48 4.78 9.45
C ALA A 54 4.95 4.32 9.45
N THR A 55 5.24 3.16 10.04
CA THR A 55 6.58 2.56 10.08
C THR A 55 6.94 1.77 8.82
N LEU A 56 6.01 1.65 7.87
CA LEU A 56 6.26 1.03 6.59
C LEU A 56 7.21 1.89 5.74
N ALA A 57 8.44 1.40 5.54
CA ALA A 57 9.42 2.02 4.66
C ALA A 57 9.43 1.32 3.29
N PHE A 58 9.00 2.04 2.25
CA PHE A 58 9.12 1.59 0.86
C PHE A 58 9.74 2.69 0.01
N ARG A 59 10.53 2.30 -0.98
CA ARG A 59 11.04 3.25 -1.98
C ARG A 59 10.10 3.26 -3.16
N TYR A 60 9.59 4.44 -3.47
CA TYR A 60 8.96 4.71 -4.75
C TYR A 60 9.92 5.60 -5.53
N SER A 61 10.24 5.22 -6.76
CA SER A 61 10.91 6.13 -7.68
C SER A 61 9.84 6.99 -8.33
N CYS A 62 10.16 8.27 -8.52
CA CYS A 62 9.26 9.32 -8.96
C CYS A 62 8.41 8.90 -10.18
N ARG A 63 7.20 9.46 -10.27
CA ARG A 63 6.15 9.28 -11.28
C ARG A 63 6.54 9.59 -12.75
N MET A 64 7.83 9.63 -13.09
CA MET A 64 8.37 9.88 -14.41
C MET A 64 9.61 9.01 -14.62
N GLY A 65 9.45 7.97 -15.43
CA GLY A 65 10.52 7.20 -16.06
C GLY A 65 10.01 6.78 -17.44
#